data_AF-A0A196P2B8-F1
#
_entry.id   AF-A0A196P2B8-F1
#
_cell.length_a   1.000
_cell.length_b   1.000
_cell.length_c   1.000
_cell.angle_alpha   90.00
_cell.angle_beta   90.00
_cell.angle_gamma   90.00
#
_symmetry.space_group_name_H-M   'P 1'
#
loop_
_entity.id
_entity.type
_entity.pdbx_description
1 polymer ?
#
loop_
_entity_poly.entity_id
_entity_poly.type
_entity_poly.pdbx_seq_one_letter_code
_entity_poly.pdbx_strand_id
1 'polypeptide(L)'
;MRKTAYIKDFPAYLPGTPKGTRTAAHPNHPIQRPGARRHVIGLVVMAALWPGPALAVLPADAAGCAAFYLANADVERDIFDARDVDRTWTRQADAFQRVATRLNMPQADIDAIIGRDRPLLRRMIEGFILDLDPASRRLFITRSETCDRIVATAPEFEAWR
;
A
#
# COMPACT_ATOMS: atom_id res chain seq x y z
N MET A 1 12.44 -9.50 -28.93
CA MET A 1 12.10 -8.53 -27.87
C MET A 1 11.99 -9.26 -26.54
N ARG A 2 12.95 -9.07 -25.62
CA ARG A 2 12.93 -9.67 -24.27
C ARG A 2 12.22 -8.68 -23.32
N LYS A 3 10.95 -8.92 -22.98
CA LYS A 3 10.15 -8.09 -22.04
C LYS A 3 9.66 -8.87 -20.81
N THR A 4 10.21 -10.05 -20.54
CA THR A 4 9.62 -11.01 -19.56
C THR A 4 10.35 -11.10 -18.21
N ALA A 5 11.42 -10.34 -17.98
CA ALA A 5 12.24 -10.52 -16.77
C ALA A 5 11.85 -9.62 -15.58
N TYR A 6 11.07 -8.54 -15.76
CA TYR A 6 10.94 -7.51 -14.72
C TYR A 6 9.72 -7.67 -13.78
N ILE A 7 8.73 -8.49 -14.14
CA ILE A 7 7.49 -8.60 -13.35
C ILE A 7 7.53 -9.75 -12.33
N LYS A 8 8.32 -10.81 -12.57
CA LYS A 8 8.50 -11.90 -11.58
C LYS A 8 9.32 -11.49 -10.35
N ASP A 9 10.10 -10.42 -10.47
CA ASP A 9 10.91 -9.84 -9.38
C ASP A 9 10.24 -8.63 -8.71
N PHE A 10 9.05 -8.21 -9.16
CA PHE A 10 8.15 -7.53 -8.25
C PHE A 10 7.64 -8.63 -7.32
N PRO A 11 8.10 -8.71 -6.05
CA PRO A 11 7.44 -9.61 -5.13
C PRO A 11 5.97 -9.25 -5.23
N ALA A 12 5.12 -10.23 -5.55
CA ALA A 12 3.70 -10.16 -5.23
C ALA A 12 3.68 -9.50 -3.85
N TYR A 13 3.10 -8.30 -3.77
CA TYR A 13 3.25 -7.43 -2.62
C TYR A 13 2.52 -8.15 -1.48
N LEU A 14 3.22 -9.08 -0.84
CA LEU A 14 2.75 -9.94 0.22
C LEU A 14 2.71 -9.00 1.42
N PRO A 15 1.51 -8.64 1.90
CA PRO A 15 1.42 -7.79 3.06
C PRO A 15 2.11 -8.51 4.22
N GLY A 16 3.23 -7.98 4.70
CA GLY A 16 4.01 -8.57 5.80
C GLY A 16 5.47 -8.90 5.50
N THR A 17 5.97 -8.81 4.26
CA THR A 17 7.43 -8.93 4.06
C THR A 17 8.15 -7.74 4.71
N PRO A 18 9.09 -7.97 5.66
CA PRO A 18 9.82 -6.89 6.29
C PRO A 18 10.58 -6.10 5.23
N LYS A 19 10.31 -4.79 5.14
CA LYS A 19 11.06 -3.86 4.29
C LYS A 19 12.53 -3.96 4.67
N GLY A 20 13.33 -4.63 3.85
CA GLY A 20 14.77 -4.68 4.01
C GLY A 20 15.31 -3.25 4.09
N THR A 21 15.85 -2.89 5.26
CA THR A 21 16.54 -1.64 5.49
C THR A 21 17.69 -1.53 4.50
N ARG A 22 17.54 -0.72 3.44
CA ARG A 22 18.69 -0.29 2.65
C ARG A 22 19.51 0.66 3.50
N THR A 23 20.55 0.12 4.10
CA THR A 23 21.64 0.86 4.70
C THR A 23 22.38 1.59 3.57
N ALA A 24 22.04 2.85 3.33
CA ALA A 24 22.84 3.72 2.49
C ALA A 24 24.07 4.16 3.28
N ALA A 25 25.20 3.52 3.02
CA ALA A 25 26.50 3.98 3.47
C ALA A 25 26.89 5.21 2.64
N HIS A 26 26.97 6.37 3.29
CA HIS A 26 27.61 7.57 2.75
C HIS A 26 28.86 7.88 3.59
N PRO A 27 30.06 7.99 2.98
CA PRO A 27 31.26 8.38 3.69
C PRO A 27 31.42 9.90 3.79
N ASN A 28 31.77 10.33 5.02
CA ASN A 28 32.65 11.44 5.44
C ASN A 28 32.65 12.78 4.68
N HIS A 29 32.38 13.89 5.39
CA HIS A 29 33.45 14.79 5.87
C HIS A 29 32.96 15.80 6.96
N PRO A 30 33.87 16.24 7.87
CA PRO A 30 33.55 17.06 9.03
C PRO A 30 33.89 18.55 8.83
N ILE A 31 33.11 19.47 9.40
CA ILE A 31 33.61 20.78 9.84
C ILE A 31 32.97 21.13 11.19
N GLN A 32 33.77 21.02 12.24
CA GLN A 32 33.50 21.54 13.58
C GLN A 32 33.57 23.08 13.57
N ARG A 33 32.60 23.74 14.21
CA ARG A 33 32.75 25.12 14.70
C ARG A 33 32.49 25.14 16.21
N PRO A 34 33.41 25.63 17.04
CA PRO A 34 33.21 25.71 18.48
C PRO A 34 32.55 27.05 18.84
N GLY A 35 31.65 27.01 19.84
CA GLY A 35 31.31 28.20 20.61
C GLY A 35 29.82 28.40 20.84
N ALA A 36 29.32 27.89 21.97
CA ALA A 36 28.56 28.66 22.96
C ALA A 36 27.91 27.70 23.97
N ARG A 37 28.55 27.57 25.13
CA ARG A 37 27.90 27.04 26.34
C ARG A 37 26.78 28.00 26.73
N ARG A 38 25.52 27.54 26.72
CA ARG A 38 24.49 28.03 27.65
C ARG A 38 23.64 26.86 28.12
N HIS A 39 23.69 26.66 29.42
CA HIS A 39 22.86 25.76 30.20
C HIS A 39 21.37 26.14 30.04
N VAL A 40 20.55 25.21 29.59
CA VAL A 40 19.13 25.16 29.96
C VAL A 40 18.84 23.71 30.37
N ILE A 41 18.77 23.54 31.68
CA ILE A 41 18.26 22.36 32.35
C ILE A 41 16.74 22.37 32.20
N GLY A 42 16.18 21.22 31.82
CA GLY A 42 14.83 20.81 32.23
C GLY A 42 13.65 21.36 31.44
N LEU A 43 13.23 20.61 30.42
CA LEU A 43 11.80 20.53 30.07
C LEU A 43 11.51 19.21 29.34
N VAL A 44 11.06 18.23 30.13
CA VAL A 44 10.04 17.23 29.80
C VAL A 44 10.07 16.70 28.35
N VAL A 45 10.93 15.72 28.09
CA VAL A 45 10.76 14.79 26.96
C VAL A 45 9.80 13.67 27.39
N MET A 46 8.54 14.02 27.64
CA MET A 46 7.42 13.07 27.75
C MET A 46 6.58 13.17 26.48
N ALA A 47 7.19 12.87 25.33
CA ALA A 47 6.52 12.84 24.02
C ALA A 47 6.68 11.49 23.31
N ALA A 48 7.08 10.43 24.01
CA ALA A 48 7.49 9.16 23.38
C ALA A 48 6.43 8.03 23.44
N LEU A 49 5.28 8.23 24.09
CA LEU A 49 4.28 7.18 24.29
C LEU A 49 2.85 7.68 24.14
N TRP A 50 2.61 8.71 23.33
CA TRP A 50 1.24 8.97 22.89
C TRP A 50 0.93 7.92 21.81
N PRO A 51 0.05 6.91 22.06
CA PRO A 51 -0.50 6.16 20.96
C PRO A 51 -1.25 7.19 20.11
N GLY A 52 -0.63 7.63 19.02
CA GLY A 52 -1.28 8.50 18.05
C GLY A 52 -2.63 7.88 17.72
N PRO A 53 -3.69 8.69 17.52
CA PRO A 53 -5.01 8.16 17.25
C PRO A 53 -4.88 7.15 16.13
N ALA A 54 -5.21 5.89 16.41
CA ALA A 54 -5.27 4.85 15.39
C ALA A 54 -6.21 5.41 14.32
N LEU A 55 -5.64 5.78 13.16
CA LEU A 55 -6.41 6.38 12.08
C LEU A 55 -7.54 5.41 11.77
N ALA A 56 -8.78 5.85 12.00
CA ALA A 56 -9.94 5.00 11.86
C ALA A 56 -10.02 4.51 10.41
N VAL A 57 -10.06 3.19 10.23
CA VAL A 57 -10.29 2.59 8.92
C VAL A 57 -11.71 2.95 8.49
N LEU A 58 -11.85 3.69 7.39
CA LEU A 58 -13.16 4.02 6.84
C LEU A 58 -13.66 2.85 5.96
N PRO A 59 -14.96 2.53 5.98
CA PRO A 59 -15.51 1.50 5.09
C PRO A 59 -15.26 1.80 3.61
N ALA A 60 -15.26 3.08 3.22
CA ALA A 60 -14.94 3.51 1.86
C ALA A 60 -13.48 3.23 1.47
N ASP A 61 -12.53 3.29 2.41
CA ASP A 61 -11.14 2.94 2.14
C ASP A 61 -11.00 1.45 1.85
N ALA A 62 -11.72 0.60 2.60
CA ALA A 62 -11.76 -0.84 2.36
C ALA A 62 -12.37 -1.15 0.98
N ALA A 63 -13.52 -0.57 0.62
CA ALA A 63 -14.11 -0.73 -0.71
C ALA A 63 -13.17 -0.22 -1.83
N GLY A 64 -12.48 0.90 -1.61
CA GLY A 64 -11.47 1.42 -2.53
C GLY A 64 -10.26 0.47 -2.68
N CYS A 65 -9.84 -0.21 -1.62
CA CYS A 65 -8.83 -1.26 -1.68
C CYS A 65 -9.31 -2.49 -2.44
N ALA A 66 -10.58 -2.91 -2.28
CA ALA A 66 -11.15 -3.97 -3.12
C ALA A 66 -11.06 -3.60 -4.61
N ALA A 67 -11.44 -2.38 -4.97
CA ALA A 67 -11.33 -1.86 -6.34
C ALA A 67 -9.87 -1.88 -6.86
N PHE A 68 -8.91 -1.50 -6.00
CA PHE A 68 -7.49 -1.49 -6.33
C PHE A 68 -6.94 -2.89 -6.61
N TYR A 69 -7.26 -3.88 -5.77
CA TYR A 69 -6.82 -5.26 -5.97
C TYR A 69 -7.49 -5.90 -7.20
N LEU A 70 -8.77 -5.62 -7.45
CA LEU A 70 -9.46 -6.05 -8.67
C LEU A 70 -8.89 -5.40 -9.94
N ALA A 71 -8.40 -4.17 -9.87
CA ALA A 71 -7.74 -3.50 -10.98
C ALA A 71 -6.37 -4.12 -11.28
N ASN A 72 -5.58 -4.50 -10.25
CA ASN A 72 -4.35 -5.26 -10.45
C ASN A 72 -4.64 -6.61 -11.12
N ALA A 73 -5.70 -7.31 -10.69
CA ALA A 73 -6.12 -8.57 -11.32
C ALA A 73 -6.47 -8.41 -12.81
N ASP A 74 -7.09 -7.29 -13.21
CA ASP A 74 -7.38 -7.03 -14.62
C ASP A 74 -6.12 -6.78 -15.44
N VAL A 75 -5.20 -5.96 -14.93
CA VAL A 75 -3.92 -5.69 -15.60
C VAL A 75 -3.11 -6.98 -15.75
N GLU A 76 -3.09 -7.82 -14.73
CA GLU A 76 -2.38 -9.10 -14.77
C GLU A 76 -2.97 -10.04 -15.85
N ARG A 77 -4.29 -10.14 -15.96
CA ARG A 77 -4.97 -10.95 -16.99
C ARG A 77 -4.68 -10.49 -18.41
N ASP A 78 -4.46 -9.19 -18.60
CA ASP A 78 -4.16 -8.64 -19.92
C ASP A 78 -2.68 -8.84 -20.32
N ILE A 79 -1.80 -9.08 -19.35
CA ILE A 79 -0.35 -9.25 -19.56
C ILE A 79 0.04 -10.73 -19.62
N PHE A 80 -0.60 -11.60 -18.83
CA PHE A 80 -0.21 -12.98 -18.65
C PHE A 80 -1.23 -13.98 -19.20
N ASP A 81 -0.74 -15.17 -19.59
CA ASP A 81 -1.60 -16.30 -19.94
C ASP A 81 -2.46 -16.71 -18.73
N ALA A 82 -3.66 -17.23 -18.97
CA ALA A 82 -4.62 -17.58 -17.92
C ALA A 82 -4.09 -18.54 -16.84
N ARG A 83 -3.09 -19.37 -17.17
CA ARG A 83 -2.44 -20.30 -16.22
C ARG A 83 -1.45 -19.61 -15.27
N ASP A 84 -0.98 -18.43 -15.65
CA ASP A 84 0.06 -17.66 -14.97
C ASP A 84 -0.53 -16.48 -14.15
N VAL A 85 -1.85 -16.25 -14.25
CA VAL A 85 -2.58 -15.23 -13.46
C VAL A 85 -2.69 -15.65 -11.99
N ASP A 86 -2.30 -14.77 -11.08
CA ASP A 86 -2.38 -15.00 -9.64
C ASP A 86 -3.79 -14.69 -9.10
N ARG A 87 -4.41 -15.70 -8.50
CA ARG A 87 -5.72 -15.56 -7.84
C ARG A 87 -5.66 -14.79 -6.52
N THR A 88 -4.48 -14.45 -6.03
CA THR A 88 -4.29 -13.70 -4.79
C THR A 88 -4.93 -12.32 -4.86
N TRP A 89 -4.83 -11.62 -6.00
CA TRP A 89 -5.46 -10.31 -6.17
C TRP A 89 -6.97 -10.35 -5.89
N THR A 90 -7.66 -11.32 -6.49
CA THR A 90 -9.11 -11.48 -6.28
C THR A 90 -9.45 -11.88 -4.85
N ARG A 91 -8.67 -12.77 -4.23
CA ARG A 91 -8.91 -13.18 -2.82
C ARG A 91 -8.75 -12.01 -1.85
N GLN A 92 -7.74 -11.17 -2.06
CA GLN A 92 -7.51 -9.98 -1.24
C GLN A 92 -8.62 -8.94 -1.46
N ALA A 93 -9.08 -8.75 -2.69
CA ALA A 93 -10.23 -7.90 -2.96
C ALA A 93 -11.49 -8.37 -2.21
N ASP A 94 -11.77 -9.67 -2.20
CA ASP A 94 -12.91 -10.24 -1.47
C ASP A 94 -12.77 -10.01 0.04
N ALA A 95 -11.55 -10.09 0.59
CA ALA A 95 -11.30 -9.77 1.99
C ALA A 95 -11.58 -8.30 2.29
N PHE A 96 -11.14 -7.37 1.44
CA PHE A 96 -11.45 -5.95 1.60
C PHE A 96 -12.96 -5.66 1.53
N GLN A 97 -13.71 -6.34 0.66
CA GLN A 97 -15.17 -6.24 0.65
C GLN A 97 -15.77 -6.68 1.99
N ARG A 98 -15.30 -7.81 2.56
CA ARG A 98 -15.73 -8.25 3.90
C ARG A 98 -15.39 -7.24 4.99
N VAL A 99 -14.23 -6.57 4.92
CA VAL A 99 -13.89 -5.47 5.84
C VAL A 99 -14.91 -4.34 5.72
N ALA A 100 -15.25 -3.90 4.50
CA ALA A 100 -16.23 -2.84 4.28
C ALA A 100 -17.62 -3.24 4.81
N THR A 101 -18.06 -4.47 4.57
CA THR A 101 -19.32 -5.01 5.12
C THR A 101 -19.31 -5.02 6.65
N ARG A 102 -18.22 -5.48 7.29
CA ARG A 102 -18.10 -5.49 8.76
C ARG A 102 -18.16 -4.07 9.35
N LEU A 103 -17.70 -3.08 8.61
CA LEU A 103 -17.79 -1.66 8.95
C LEU A 103 -19.16 -1.04 8.58
N ASN A 104 -20.19 -1.88 8.37
CA ASN A 104 -21.57 -1.53 8.08
C ASN A 104 -21.78 -0.79 6.74
N MET A 105 -20.93 -1.00 5.75
CA MET A 105 -21.19 -0.51 4.39
C MET A 105 -22.16 -1.44 3.65
N PRO A 106 -23.28 -0.94 3.08
CA PRO A 106 -24.15 -1.73 2.24
C PRO A 106 -23.42 -2.28 1.01
N GLN A 107 -23.75 -3.51 0.60
CA GLN A 107 -23.11 -4.14 -0.57
C GLN A 107 -23.27 -3.30 -1.84
N ALA A 108 -24.44 -2.67 -2.04
CA ALA A 108 -24.66 -1.80 -3.20
C ALA A 108 -23.69 -0.60 -3.24
N ASP A 109 -23.30 -0.06 -2.08
CA ASP A 109 -22.35 1.04 -2.00
C ASP A 109 -20.91 0.55 -2.24
N ILE A 110 -20.56 -0.65 -1.77
CA ILE A 110 -19.29 -1.32 -2.07
C ILE A 110 -19.16 -1.51 -3.58
N ASP A 111 -20.20 -2.08 -4.21
CA ASP A 111 -20.25 -2.35 -5.65
C ASP A 111 -20.16 -1.04 -6.46
N ALA A 112 -20.84 0.02 -6.01
CA ALA A 112 -20.79 1.34 -6.64
C ALA A 112 -19.38 1.96 -6.58
N ILE A 113 -18.69 1.86 -5.43
CA ILE A 113 -17.30 2.31 -5.28
C ILE A 113 -16.39 1.50 -6.21
N ILE A 114 -16.50 0.17 -6.20
CA ILE A 114 -15.68 -0.69 -7.05
C ILE A 114 -15.93 -0.38 -8.53
N GLY A 115 -17.18 -0.29 -8.96
CA GLY A 115 -17.53 -0.01 -10.35
C GLY A 115 -17.02 1.35 -10.84
N ARG A 116 -17.08 2.37 -9.99
CA ARG A 116 -16.57 3.71 -10.30
C ARG A 116 -15.04 3.78 -10.32
N ASP A 117 -14.38 3.20 -9.32
CA ASP A 117 -12.95 3.44 -9.08
C ASP A 117 -12.07 2.44 -9.86
N ARG A 118 -12.51 1.20 -10.07
CA ARG A 118 -11.72 0.13 -10.73
C ARG A 118 -11.18 0.54 -12.12
N PRO A 119 -11.95 1.15 -13.05
CA PRO A 119 -11.43 1.56 -14.35
C PRO A 119 -10.38 2.68 -14.28
N LEU A 120 -10.45 3.54 -13.25
CA LEU A 120 -9.48 4.61 -13.03
C LEU A 120 -8.19 4.05 -12.43
N LEU A 121 -8.31 3.18 -11.43
CA LEU A 121 -7.18 2.51 -10.80
C LEU A 121 -6.44 1.61 -11.78
N ARG A 122 -7.16 0.93 -12.68
CA ARG A 122 -6.55 0.13 -13.75
C ARG A 122 -5.63 0.99 -14.62
N ARG A 123 -6.11 2.13 -15.13
CA ARG A 123 -5.30 3.06 -15.93
C ARG A 123 -4.08 3.59 -15.17
N MET A 124 -4.25 3.90 -13.89
CA MET A 124 -3.14 4.30 -13.02
C MET A 124 -2.10 3.17 -12.87
N ILE A 125 -2.53 1.91 -12.70
CA ILE A 125 -1.62 0.76 -12.59
C ILE A 125 -0.90 0.52 -13.91
N GLU A 126 -1.59 0.60 -15.05
CA GLU A 126 -1.00 0.52 -16.39
C GLU A 126 0.08 1.59 -16.58
N GLY A 127 -0.21 2.85 -16.26
CA GLY A 127 0.77 3.95 -16.33
C GLY A 127 1.96 3.77 -15.39
N PHE A 128 1.76 3.19 -14.20
CA PHE A 128 2.85 2.87 -13.29
C PHE A 128 3.73 1.73 -13.82
N ILE A 129 3.15 0.63 -14.29
CA ILE A 129 3.87 -0.59 -14.69
C ILE A 129 4.52 -0.43 -16.07
N LEU A 130 3.77 0.10 -17.05
CA LEU A 130 4.16 0.11 -18.45
C LEU A 130 4.94 1.37 -18.83
N ASP A 131 4.51 2.53 -18.30
CA ASP A 131 5.05 3.83 -18.68
C ASP A 131 6.01 4.42 -17.63
N LEU A 132 6.13 3.78 -16.45
CA LEU A 132 6.92 4.25 -15.31
C LEU A 132 6.58 5.69 -14.91
N ASP A 133 5.33 6.10 -15.08
CA ASP A 133 4.87 7.47 -14.82
C ASP A 133 4.99 7.83 -13.32
N PRO A 134 5.73 8.89 -12.95
CA PRO A 134 5.93 9.27 -11.56
C PRO A 134 4.64 9.62 -10.81
N ALA A 135 3.65 10.20 -11.49
CA ALA A 135 2.37 10.56 -10.85
C ALA A 135 1.57 9.29 -10.50
N SER A 136 1.46 8.37 -11.45
CA SER A 136 0.84 7.06 -11.26
C SER A 136 1.55 6.25 -10.18
N ARG A 137 2.88 6.27 -10.13
CA ARG A 137 3.66 5.63 -9.06
C ARG A 137 3.31 6.19 -7.69
N ARG A 138 3.22 7.51 -7.54
CA ARG A 138 2.88 8.14 -6.26
C ARG A 138 1.49 7.72 -5.80
N LEU A 139 0.51 7.75 -6.69
CA LEU A 139 -0.87 7.35 -6.39
C LEU A 139 -0.96 5.86 -6.02
N PHE A 140 -0.24 5.00 -6.76
CA PHE A 140 -0.14 3.57 -6.45
C PHE A 140 0.40 3.35 -5.04
N ILE A 141 1.55 3.97 -4.69
CA ILE A 141 2.17 3.82 -3.37
C ILE A 141 1.22 4.30 -2.26
N THR A 142 0.63 5.50 -2.39
CA THR A 142 -0.31 6.03 -1.39
C THR A 142 -1.54 5.13 -1.21
N ARG A 143 -2.06 4.55 -2.29
CA ARG A 143 -3.17 3.59 -2.20
C ARG A 143 -2.74 2.30 -1.52
N SER A 144 -1.60 1.72 -1.91
CA SER A 144 -1.05 0.51 -1.27
C SER A 144 -0.81 0.71 0.21
N GLU A 145 -0.23 1.83 0.63
CA GLU A 145 -0.03 2.16 2.04
C GLU A 145 -1.36 2.24 2.83
N THR A 146 -2.43 2.70 2.17
CA THR A 146 -3.77 2.71 2.78
C THR A 146 -4.29 1.29 2.96
N CYS A 147 -4.12 0.43 1.96
CA CYS A 147 -4.51 -0.97 2.06
C CYS A 147 -3.68 -1.73 3.10
N ASP A 148 -2.36 -1.49 3.16
CA ASP A 148 -1.45 -2.09 4.15
C ASP A 148 -1.89 -1.80 5.59
N ARG A 149 -2.34 -0.56 5.88
CA ARG A 149 -2.86 -0.21 7.22
C ARG A 149 -4.11 -1.01 7.59
N ILE A 150 -4.99 -1.25 6.63
CA ILE A 150 -6.18 -2.08 6.84
C ILE A 150 -5.75 -3.53 7.07
N VAL A 151 -4.86 -4.07 6.23
CA VAL A 151 -4.37 -5.45 6.37
C VAL A 151 -3.72 -5.70 7.73
N ALA A 152 -2.94 -4.75 8.23
CA ALA A 152 -2.27 -4.87 9.52
C ALA A 152 -3.24 -5.03 10.71
N THR A 153 -4.48 -4.54 10.57
CA THR A 153 -5.45 -4.43 11.67
C THR A 153 -6.72 -5.25 11.47
N ALA A 154 -7.04 -5.64 10.24
CA ALA A 154 -8.27 -6.35 9.91
C ALA A 154 -8.14 -7.87 10.15
N PRO A 155 -9.03 -8.50 10.94
CA PRO A 155 -9.01 -9.95 11.18
C PRO A 155 -9.19 -10.78 9.90
N GLU A 156 -9.84 -10.22 8.86
CA GLU A 156 -10.02 -10.87 7.56
C GLU A 156 -8.71 -11.24 6.86
N PHE A 157 -7.60 -10.62 7.27
CA PHE A 157 -6.26 -10.86 6.72
C PHE A 157 -5.35 -11.66 7.66
N GLU A 158 -5.85 -12.19 8.76
CA GLU A 158 -5.02 -12.88 9.75
C GLU A 158 -4.24 -14.07 9.18
N ALA A 159 -4.83 -14.81 8.25
CA ALA A 159 -4.18 -15.95 7.58
C ALA A 159 -3.05 -15.56 6.61
N TRP A 160 -2.86 -14.27 6.34
CA TRP A 160 -1.83 -13.75 5.45
C TRP A 160 -0.73 -12.96 6.17
N ARG A 161 -0.83 -12.79 7.49
CA ARG A 161 0.23 -12.22 8.34
C ARG A 161 1.19 -13.31 8.81
#